data_AF-A0A2A5BEY7-F1
#
_entry.id   AF-A0A2A5BEY7-F1
#
_cell.length_a   1.000
_cell.length_b   1.000
_cell.length_c   1.000
_cell.angle_alpha   90.00
_cell.angle_beta   90.00
_cell.angle_gamma   90.00
#
_symmetry.space_group_name_H-M   'P 1'
#
loop_
_entity.id
_entity.type
_entity.pdbx_description
1 polymer ?
#
loop_
_entity_poly.entity_id
_entity_poly.type
_entity_poly.pdbx_seq_one_letter_code
_entity_poly.pdbx_strand_id
1 'polypeptide(L)'
;MITERLLLTLWVGSLWAIGFIAVPMAFATLGDVNLAGNYAAKLFSVVNIIGLASGVVLVLSKLFSHGKQVKSQWRFWLIVLMLVQTLFLHFYVQVEIESLKLLGQQSSEAFDRVHHIGSNVYLFLSVLGIVLVLSSDKVINNGQK
;
A
#
# COMPACT_ATOMS: atom_id res chain seq x y z
N MET A 1 -9.11 14.17 -12.61
CA MET A 1 -9.28 12.94 -13.41
C MET A 1 -7.95 12.33 -13.86
N ILE A 2 -7.04 13.06 -14.53
CA ILE A 2 -5.76 12.49 -14.99
C ILE A 2 -4.79 12.19 -13.83
N THR A 3 -4.58 13.16 -12.93
CA THR A 3 -3.69 13.01 -11.76
C THR A 3 -4.07 11.82 -10.89
N GLU A 4 -5.37 11.64 -10.61
CA GLU A 4 -5.87 10.51 -9.82
C GLU A 4 -5.50 9.17 -10.47
N ARG A 5 -5.72 9.03 -11.78
CA ARG A 5 -5.37 7.80 -12.51
C ARG A 5 -3.87 7.53 -12.47
N LEU A 6 -3.04 8.55 -12.65
CA LEU A 6 -1.57 8.39 -12.57
C LEU A 6 -1.11 7.95 -11.18
N LEU A 7 -1.65 8.55 -10.12
CA LEU A 7 -1.32 8.19 -8.74
C LEU A 7 -1.81 6.79 -8.39
N LEU A 8 -3.00 6.39 -8.86
CA LEU A 8 -3.51 5.04 -8.67
C LEU A 8 -2.68 4.01 -9.43
N THR A 9 -2.29 4.29 -10.68
CA THR A 9 -1.38 3.43 -11.44
C THR A 9 -0.05 3.27 -10.71
N LEU A 10 0.50 4.35 -10.17
CA LEU A 10 1.77 4.30 -9.45
C LEU A 10 1.64 3.51 -8.13
N TRP A 11 0.63 3.80 -7.32
CA TRP A 11 0.45 3.15 -6.02
C TRP A 11 0.02 1.69 -6.15
N VAL A 12 -1.05 1.42 -6.88
CA VAL A 12 -1.57 0.06 -7.05
C VAL A 12 -0.63 -0.77 -7.91
N GLY A 13 -0.05 -0.19 -8.98
CA GLY A 13 0.94 -0.88 -9.79
C GLY A 13 2.18 -1.29 -9.00
N SER A 14 2.70 -0.41 -8.13
CA SER A 14 3.86 -0.74 -7.28
C SER A 14 3.54 -1.80 -6.23
N LEU A 15 2.36 -1.76 -5.60
CA LEU A 15 1.89 -2.82 -4.70
C LEU A 15 1.92 -4.19 -5.40
N TRP A 16 1.36 -4.26 -6.61
CA TRP A 16 1.27 -5.52 -7.32
C TRP A 16 2.62 -6.02 -7.83
N ALA A 17 3.40 -5.13 -8.45
CA ALA A 17 4.71 -5.46 -9.00
C ALA A 17 5.70 -5.88 -7.91
N ILE A 18 5.69 -5.24 -6.75
CA ILE A 18 6.67 -5.53 -5.70
C ILE A 18 6.24 -6.72 -4.84
N GLY A 19 5.01 -6.73 -4.32
CA GLY A 19 4.56 -7.75 -3.39
C GLY A 19 4.38 -9.14 -3.99
N PHE A 20 3.96 -9.22 -5.26
CA PHE A 20 3.62 -10.51 -5.89
C PHE A 20 4.58 -10.95 -7.00
N ILE A 21 5.49 -10.08 -7.44
CA ILE A 21 6.46 -10.41 -8.49
C ILE A 21 7.89 -10.24 -7.97
N ALA A 22 8.32 -9.01 -7.67
CA ALA A 22 9.72 -8.74 -7.35
C ALA A 22 10.20 -9.43 -6.08
N VAL A 23 9.41 -9.43 -5.01
CA VAL A 23 9.77 -10.08 -3.75
C VAL A 23 9.85 -11.61 -3.89
N PRO A 24 8.83 -12.32 -4.42
CA PRO A 24 8.95 -13.76 -4.67
C PRO A 24 10.12 -14.13 -5.58
N MET A 25 10.38 -13.33 -6.62
CA MET A 25 11.52 -13.54 -7.50
C MET A 25 12.85 -13.40 -6.76
N ALA A 26 12.98 -12.46 -5.81
CA ALA A 26 14.19 -12.31 -5.02
C ALA A 26 14.46 -13.55 -4.16
N PHE A 27 13.44 -14.10 -3.49
CA PHE A 27 13.57 -15.33 -2.72
C PHE A 27 13.87 -16.56 -3.58
N ALA A 28 13.36 -16.60 -4.82
CA ALA A 28 13.63 -17.70 -5.75
C ALA A 28 15.04 -17.67 -6.36
N THR A 29 15.67 -16.48 -6.45
CA THR A 29 16.91 -16.30 -7.24
C THR A 29 18.16 -16.02 -6.43
N LEU A 30 18.06 -15.38 -5.26
CA LEU A 30 19.24 -14.93 -4.50
C LEU A 30 19.93 -16.02 -3.69
N GLY A 31 19.31 -17.19 -3.49
CA GLY A 31 19.90 -18.36 -2.81
C GLY A 31 20.14 -18.22 -1.30
N ASP A 32 20.22 -17.00 -0.78
CA ASP A 32 20.30 -16.66 0.65
C ASP A 32 19.02 -15.95 1.10
N VAL A 33 18.33 -16.56 2.07
CA VAL A 33 17.08 -16.07 2.65
C VAL A 33 17.26 -14.71 3.36
N ASN A 34 18.40 -14.49 4.02
CA ASN A 34 18.69 -13.22 4.68
C ASN A 34 18.90 -12.10 3.65
N LEU A 35 19.64 -12.40 2.59
CA LEU A 35 19.88 -11.46 1.50
C LEU A 35 18.57 -11.08 0.80
N ALA A 36 17.74 -12.08 0.47
CA ALA A 36 16.42 -11.87 -0.12
C ALA A 36 15.49 -11.08 0.81
N GLY A 37 15.46 -11.41 2.11
CA GLY A 37 14.65 -10.71 3.10
C GLY A 37 15.06 -9.25 3.30
N ASN A 38 16.35 -8.93 3.20
CA ASN A 38 16.85 -7.56 3.28
C ASN A 38 16.56 -6.77 2.00
N TYR A 39 16.65 -7.42 0.84
CA TYR A 39 16.24 -6.82 -0.42
C TYR A 39 14.73 -6.54 -0.45
N ALA A 40 13.90 -7.48 0.01
CA ALA A 40 12.46 -7.32 0.13
C ALA A 40 12.08 -6.15 1.04
N ALA A 41 12.77 -5.99 2.18
CA ALA A 41 12.53 -4.87 3.09
C ALA A 41 12.76 -3.50 2.40
N LYS A 42 13.81 -3.37 1.58
CA LYS A 42 14.06 -2.16 0.79
C LYS A 42 12.96 -1.89 -0.23
N LEU A 43 12.53 -2.93 -0.96
CA LEU A 43 11.45 -2.80 -1.94
C LEU A 43 10.13 -2.36 -1.27
N PHE A 44 9.75 -2.98 -0.15
CA PHE A 44 8.55 -2.59 0.58
C PHE A 44 8.65 -1.17 1.14
N SER A 45 9.83 -0.71 1.57
CA SER A 45 10.04 0.69 1.99
C SER A 45 9.75 1.66 0.84
N VAL A 46 10.25 1.36 -0.37
CA VAL A 46 9.96 2.17 -1.57
C VAL A 46 8.46 2.18 -1.89
N VAL A 47 7.78 1.02 -1.87
CA VAL A 47 6.32 0.95 -2.09
C VAL A 47 5.56 1.78 -1.07
N ASN A 48 5.93 1.67 0.21
CA ASN A 48 5.25 2.40 1.27
C ASN A 48 5.43 3.91 1.09
N ILE A 49 6.62 4.40 0.76
CA ILE A 49 6.86 5.82 0.47
C ILE A 49 6.03 6.29 -0.73
N ILE A 50 6.02 5.52 -1.82
CA ILE A 50 5.18 5.80 -3.00
C ILE A 50 3.70 5.86 -2.61
N GLY A 51 3.24 4.91 -1.80
CA GLY A 51 1.85 4.81 -1.35
C GLY A 51 1.45 5.97 -0.45
N LEU A 52 2.31 6.35 0.50
CA LEU A 52 2.10 7.51 1.36
C LEU A 52 2.04 8.81 0.55
N ALA A 53 3.00 9.04 -0.34
CA ALA A 53 3.02 10.21 -1.20
C ALA A 53 1.76 10.27 -2.09
N SER A 54 1.42 9.16 -2.74
CA SER A 54 0.25 9.08 -3.63
C SER A 54 -1.05 9.27 -2.86
N GLY A 55 -1.22 8.59 -1.74
CA GLY A 55 -2.42 8.68 -0.92
C GLY A 55 -2.62 10.08 -0.33
N VAL A 56 -1.56 10.73 0.17
CA VAL A 56 -1.64 12.11 0.69
C VAL A 56 -2.09 13.06 -0.40
N VAL A 57 -1.50 12.99 -1.60
CA VAL A 57 -1.91 13.84 -2.73
C VAL A 57 -3.36 13.56 -3.13
N LEU A 58 -3.80 12.30 -3.15
CA LEU A 58 -5.19 11.94 -3.46
C LEU A 58 -6.20 12.48 -2.44
N VAL A 59 -5.91 12.36 -1.14
CA VAL A 59 -6.73 12.88 -0.05
C VAL A 59 -6.84 14.40 -0.14
N LEU A 60 -5.69 15.09 -0.29
CA LEU A 60 -5.66 16.55 -0.42
C LEU A 60 -6.41 17.02 -1.66
N SER A 61 -6.22 16.35 -2.80
CA SER A 61 -6.94 16.66 -4.04
C SER A 61 -8.45 16.57 -3.84
N LYS A 62 -8.95 15.51 -3.20
CA LYS A 62 -10.38 15.37 -2.93
C LYS A 62 -10.91 16.41 -1.94
N LEU A 63 -10.13 16.76 -0.90
CA LEU A 63 -10.49 17.81 0.06
C LEU A 63 -10.59 19.19 -0.60
N PHE A 64 -9.62 19.56 -1.44
CA PHE A 64 -9.63 20.85 -2.13
C PHE A 64 -10.73 20.96 -3.18
N SER A 65 -11.06 19.86 -3.89
CA SER A 65 -12.11 19.90 -4.92
C SER A 65 -13.54 19.86 -4.38
N HIS A 66 -13.80 19.19 -3.24
CA HIS A 66 -15.17 18.95 -2.75
C HIS A 66 -15.47 19.52 -1.36
N GLY A 67 -14.47 20.06 -0.65
CA GLY A 67 -14.63 20.63 0.68
C GLY A 67 -15.29 19.66 1.67
N LYS A 68 -16.28 20.13 2.44
CA LYS A 68 -16.99 19.31 3.44
C LYS A 68 -17.80 18.15 2.85
N GLN A 69 -18.20 18.23 1.57
CA GLN A 69 -18.99 17.18 0.92
C GLN A 69 -18.19 15.89 0.67
N VAL A 70 -16.85 15.95 0.73
CA VAL A 70 -15.97 14.80 0.52
C VAL A 70 -16.24 13.66 1.52
N LYS A 71 -16.69 13.97 2.74
CA LYS A 71 -16.95 12.98 3.79
C LYS A 71 -18.10 12.02 3.45
N SER A 72 -18.98 12.42 2.51
CA SER A 72 -20.05 11.56 1.98
C SER A 72 -19.55 10.59 0.91
N GLN A 73 -18.35 10.81 0.36
CA GLN A 73 -17.80 10.01 -0.72
C GLN A 73 -17.12 8.75 -0.18
N TRP A 74 -17.66 7.57 -0.46
CA TRP A 74 -17.08 6.29 -0.02
C TRP A 74 -15.63 6.10 -0.51
N ARG A 75 -15.30 6.57 -1.73
CA ARG A 75 -13.92 6.51 -2.28
C ARG A 75 -12.91 7.31 -1.46
N PHE A 76 -13.33 8.41 -0.82
CA PHE A 76 -12.45 9.16 0.07
C PHE A 76 -12.05 8.32 1.28
N TRP A 77 -13.02 7.65 1.91
CA TRP A 77 -12.75 6.76 3.05
C TRP A 77 -11.93 5.54 2.67
N LEU A 78 -12.09 5.00 1.46
CA LEU A 78 -11.19 3.95 0.94
C LEU A 78 -9.74 4.43 0.86
N ILE A 79 -9.48 5.61 0.27
CA ILE A 79 -8.12 6.15 0.17
C ILE A 79 -7.53 6.37 1.57
N VAL A 80 -8.32 6.90 2.49
CA VAL A 80 -7.90 7.09 3.90
C VAL A 80 -7.57 5.75 4.56
N LEU A 81 -8.41 4.73 4.39
CA LEU A 81 -8.17 3.39 4.93
C LEU A 81 -6.86 2.79 4.36
N MET A 82 -6.66 2.90 3.05
CA MET A 82 -5.43 2.44 2.39
C MET A 82 -4.18 3.17 2.91
N LEU A 83 -4.28 4.48 3.16
CA LEU A 83 -3.21 5.26 3.77
C LEU A 83 -2.90 4.79 5.19
N VAL A 84 -3.92 4.55 6.01
CA VAL A 84 -3.75 4.04 7.39
C VAL A 84 -3.06 2.68 7.38
N GLN A 85 -3.45 1.77 6.48
CA GLN A 85 -2.78 0.49 6.32
C GLN A 85 -1.32 0.66 5.88
N THR A 86 -1.03 1.60 4.98
CA THR A 86 0.34 1.87 4.52
C THR A 86 1.20 2.43 5.65
N LEU A 87 0.64 3.32 6.48
CA LEU A 87 1.30 3.81 7.70
C LEU A 87 1.58 2.68 8.68
N PHE A 88 0.61 1.79 8.90
CA PHE A 88 0.79 0.62 9.77
C PHE A 88 1.88 -0.32 9.25
N LEU A 89 1.89 -0.62 7.95
CA LEU A 89 2.94 -1.43 7.32
C LEU A 89 4.33 -0.79 7.47
N HIS A 90 4.43 0.53 7.30
CA HIS A 90 5.70 1.24 7.36
C HIS A 90 6.23 1.45 8.78
N PHE A 91 5.39 1.92 9.69
CA PHE A 91 5.83 2.32 11.03
C PHE A 91 5.75 1.21 12.07
N TYR A 92 4.90 0.20 11.88
CA TYR A 92 4.78 -0.92 12.82
C TYR A 92 5.41 -2.19 12.27
N VAL A 93 4.91 -2.71 11.15
CA VAL A 93 5.33 -4.02 10.63
C VAL A 93 6.81 -4.03 10.23
N GLN A 94 7.26 -3.03 9.47
CA GLN A 94 8.67 -2.97 9.05
C GLN A 94 9.63 -2.83 10.23
N VAL A 95 9.31 -1.96 11.19
CA VAL A 95 10.13 -1.71 12.38
C VAL A 95 10.24 -2.98 13.23
N GLU A 96 9.14 -3.69 13.44
CA GLU A 96 9.12 -4.91 14.25
C GLU A 96 9.83 -6.09 13.56
N ILE A 97 9.69 -6.23 12.24
CA ILE A 97 10.45 -7.25 11.49
C ILE A 97 11.95 -6.96 11.54
N GLU A 98 12.35 -5.69 11.42
CA GLU A 98 13.75 -5.30 11.51
C GLU A 98 14.33 -5.53 12.92
N SER A 99 13.58 -5.19 13.97
CA SER A 99 14.02 -5.42 15.36
C SER A 99 14.25 -6.92 15.63
N LEU A 100 13.34 -7.78 15.18
CA LEU A 100 13.46 -9.24 15.32
C LEU A 100 14.63 -9.81 14.50
N LYS A 101 14.91 -9.26 13.31
CA LYS A 101 16.09 -9.61 12.52
C LYS A 101 17.39 -9.28 13.25
N LEU A 102 17.49 -8.09 13.85
CA LEU A 102 18.67 -7.67 14.61
C LEU A 102 18.92 -8.55 15.84
N LEU A 103 17.86 -9.09 16.44
CA LEU A 103 17.94 -10.05 17.55
C LEU A 103 18.24 -11.49 17.10
N GLY A 104 18.38 -11.74 15.79
CA GLY A 104 18.57 -13.09 15.25
C GLY A 104 17.33 -13.99 15.35
N GLN A 105 16.15 -13.42 15.60
CA GLN A 105 14.90 -14.15 15.86
C GLN A 105 14.07 -14.39 14.58
N GLN A 106 14.72 -14.55 13.44
CA GLN A 106 14.06 -14.69 12.13
C GLN A 106 13.26 -16.00 11.99
N SER A 107 13.56 -16.99 12.83
CA SER A 107 12.83 -18.27 12.91
C SER A 107 11.95 -18.37 14.15
N SER A 108 11.62 -17.24 14.79
CA SER A 108 10.77 -17.23 15.99
C SER A 108 9.30 -17.12 15.64
N GLU A 109 8.43 -17.61 16.52
CA GLU A 109 6.98 -17.42 16.40
C GLU A 109 6.57 -15.93 16.38
N ALA A 110 7.36 -15.06 17.02
CA ALA A 110 7.13 -13.62 17.00
C ALA A 110 7.33 -13.05 15.59
N PHE A 111 8.42 -13.47 14.93
CA PHE A 111 8.69 -13.07 13.54
C PHE A 111 7.60 -13.55 12.60
N ASP A 112 7.22 -14.83 12.69
CA ASP A 112 6.17 -15.40 11.86
C ASP A 112 4.85 -14.67 12.05
N ARG A 113 4.47 -14.36 13.30
CA ARG A 113 3.24 -13.63 13.62
C ARG A 113 3.20 -12.25 12.96
N VAL A 114 4.27 -11.46 13.12
CA VAL A 114 4.35 -10.12 12.55
C VAL A 114 4.39 -10.17 11.02
N HIS A 115 5.12 -11.15 10.47
CA HIS A 115 5.19 -11.36 9.03
C HIS A 115 3.83 -11.72 8.44
N HIS A 116 3.09 -12.63 9.06
CA HIS A 116 1.73 -13.01 8.63
C HIS A 116 0.74 -11.85 8.72
N ILE A 117 0.79 -11.08 9.81
CA ILE A 117 -0.03 -9.86 9.94
C ILE A 117 0.29 -8.88 8.81
N GLY A 118 1.58 -8.63 8.56
CA GLY A 118 2.05 -7.79 7.46
C GLY A 118 1.52 -8.24 6.10
N SER A 119 1.68 -9.52 5.78
CA SER A 119 1.22 -10.10 4.51
C SER A 119 -0.29 -9.98 4.33
N ASN A 120 -1.08 -10.22 5.37
CA ASN A 120 -2.55 -10.09 5.30
C ASN A 120 -2.98 -8.63 5.11
N VAL A 121 -2.36 -7.68 5.82
CA VAL A 121 -2.64 -6.25 5.66
C VAL A 121 -2.24 -5.77 4.27
N TYR A 122 -1.11 -6.25 3.74
CA TYR A 122 -0.63 -5.93 2.39
C TYR A 122 -1.56 -6.48 1.29
N LEU A 123 -2.02 -7.73 1.45
CA LEU A 123 -2.99 -8.34 0.54
C LEU A 123 -4.30 -7.54 0.53
N PHE A 124 -4.83 -7.22 1.72
CA PHE A 124 -6.04 -6.45 1.83
C PHE A 124 -5.89 -5.06 1.20
N LEU A 125 -4.78 -4.37 1.46
CA LEU A 125 -4.42 -3.10 0.82
C LEU A 125 -4.40 -3.21 -0.72
N SER A 126 -3.82 -4.29 -1.24
CA SER A 126 -3.72 -4.56 -2.68
C SER A 126 -5.07 -4.77 -3.34
N VAL A 127 -5.99 -5.48 -2.66
CA VAL A 127 -7.38 -5.68 -3.10
C VAL A 127 -8.15 -4.36 -3.10
N LEU A 128 -8.03 -3.56 -2.03
CA LEU A 128 -8.66 -2.24 -1.97
C LEU A 128 -8.15 -1.32 -3.09
N GLY A 129 -6.86 -1.42 -3.43
CA GLY A 129 -6.28 -0.71 -4.57
C GLY A 129 -6.96 -1.07 -5.89
N ILE A 130 -7.18 -2.36 -6.17
CA ILE A 130 -7.94 -2.79 -7.36
C ILE A 130 -9.37 -2.25 -7.32
N VAL A 131 -10.08 -2.40 -6.20
CA VAL A 131 -11.45 -1.89 -6.05
C VAL A 131 -11.50 -0.39 -6.37
N LEU A 132 -10.52 0.38 -5.90
CA LEU A 132 -10.43 1.81 -6.15
C LEU A 132 -10.13 2.14 -7.61
N VAL A 133 -9.27 1.38 -8.28
CA VAL A 133 -8.95 1.50 -9.73
C VAL A 133 -10.15 1.16 -10.61
N LEU A 134 -10.89 0.10 -10.27
CA LEU A 134 -12.08 -0.33 -11.01
C LEU A 134 -13.29 0.57 -10.75
N SER A 135 -13.30 1.30 -9.64
CA SER A 135 -14.31 2.29 -9.34
C SER A 135 -14.03 3.63 -10.03
N SER A 136 -15.09 4.31 -10.46
CA SER A 136 -15.03 5.71 -10.89
C SER A 136 -16.00 6.54 -10.06
N ASP A 137 -15.63 7.79 -9.75
CA ASP A 137 -16.62 8.75 -9.25
C ASP A 137 -17.73 8.84 -10.31
N LYS A 138 -19.00 8.65 -9.91
CA LYS A 138 -20.12 8.92 -10.81
C LYS A 138 -20.00 10.39 -11.21
N VAL A 139 -19.68 10.65 -12.49
CA VAL A 139 -19.86 11.97 -13.07
C VAL A 139 -21.36 12.24 -12.98
N ILE A 140 -21.78 13.13 -12.09
CA ILE A 140 -23.15 13.64 -12.12
C ILE A 140 -23.24 14.41 -13.43
N ASN A 141 -23.77 13.76 -14.45
CA ASN A 141 -24.09 14.40 -15.70
C ASN A 141 -25.32 15.25 -15.41
N ASN A 142 -25.10 16.52 -15.01
CA ASN A 142 -26.15 17.53 -15.03
C ASN A 142 -26.46 17.81 -16.50
N GLY A 143 -27.18 16.87 -17.11
CA GLY A 143 -27.78 17.02 -18.41
C GLY A 143 -28.76 18.18 -18.33
N GLN A 144 -28.30 19.29 -18.89
CA GLN A 144 -29.08 20.24 -19.67
C GLN A 144 -30.46 19.68 -20.06
N LYS A 145 -31.51 20.20 -19.43
CA LYS A 145 -32.78 20.53 -20.06
C LYS A 145 -33.45 21.64 -19.27
#